data_AF-A0AAU1H4Q2-F1
#
_entry.id   AF-A0AAU1H4Q2-F1
#
_cell.length_a   1.000
_cell.length_b   1.000
_cell.length_c   1.000
_cell.angle_alpha   90.00
_cell.angle_beta   90.00
_cell.angle_gamma   90.00
#
_symmetry.space_group_name_H-M   'P 1'
#
loop_
_entity.id
_entity.type
_entity.pdbx_description
1 polymer ?
#
loop_
_entity_poly.entity_id
_entity_poly.type
_entity_poly.pdbx_seq_one_letter_code
_entity_poly.pdbx_strand_id
1 'polypeptide(L)'
;MTGWAASSTVLAGLAAFGLFAVSCSTGGTGTRDEGPAGTQPVAQVTPSPTAPSAARATPRVDAVGLLKADSAVSERVRTDLRPCTGDEYPVDTSYGTLTGGPSADVVVNVMTCGDSVGVGTYVYRPRPDGTYENVFTIEQPAVYGTIDRGDLVVTTQVYGKKDAVAYPSGEEVITYHWANTRFSEQDRVHNDFNRAVGAGDGEFPEPAEPTRN
;
A
#
# COMPACT_ATOMS: atom_id res chain seq x y z
N MET A 1 35.36 36.89 -46.96
CA MET A 1 35.81 35.93 -47.98
C MET A 1 35.28 34.57 -47.55
N THR A 2 34.08 34.18 -48.00
CA THR A 2 33.84 33.23 -49.11
C THR A 2 34.49 31.86 -48.83
N GLY A 3 33.78 30.73 -48.78
CA GLY A 3 32.70 30.36 -49.69
C GLY A 3 31.87 29.12 -49.30
N TRP A 4 30.86 28.91 -50.14
CA TRP A 4 29.82 27.88 -50.20
C TRP A 4 30.31 26.47 -50.57
N ALA A 5 29.54 25.45 -50.14
CA ALA A 5 28.81 24.44 -50.96
C ALA A 5 28.46 23.24 -50.07
N ALA A 6 27.20 22.97 -49.69
CA ALA A 6 26.13 22.33 -50.47
C ALA A 6 26.48 20.92 -50.97
N SER A 7 25.82 19.90 -50.41
CA SER A 7 25.37 18.71 -51.15
C SER A 7 24.23 18.03 -50.39
N SER A 8 23.04 18.12 -50.99
CA SER A 8 21.82 17.45 -50.61
C SER A 8 21.86 16.00 -51.09
N THR A 9 21.54 15.05 -50.23
CA THR A 9 21.22 13.67 -50.66
C THR A 9 19.80 13.35 -50.21
N VAL A 10 18.86 13.52 -51.15
CA VAL A 10 17.51 13.00 -51.05
C VAL A 10 17.55 11.53 -51.50
N LEU A 11 17.24 10.60 -50.61
CA LEU A 11 16.73 9.28 -51.02
C LEU A 11 15.31 9.12 -50.49
N ALA A 12 14.36 9.25 -51.41
CA ALA A 12 13.01 8.74 -51.27
C ALA A 12 13.04 7.22 -51.52
N GLY A 13 12.37 6.43 -50.69
CA GLY A 13 12.36 4.98 -50.81
C GLY A 13 11.21 4.31 -50.06
N LEU A 14 10.06 4.26 -50.74
CA LEU A 14 8.98 3.27 -50.67
C LEU A 14 8.34 2.88 -49.33
N ALA A 15 7.04 3.17 -49.29
CA ALA A 15 6.04 2.61 -48.38
C ALA A 15 5.98 1.08 -48.45
N ALA A 16 5.88 0.46 -47.28
CA ALA A 16 5.29 -0.86 -47.12
C ALA A 16 4.27 -0.77 -45.96
N PHE A 17 2.98 -0.70 -46.33
CA PHE A 17 1.87 -0.88 -45.40
C PHE A 17 1.85 -2.35 -44.93
N GLY A 18 2.51 -2.61 -43.81
CA GLY A 18 2.41 -3.88 -43.10
C GLY A 18 1.11 -3.94 -42.29
N LEU A 19 0.02 -4.30 -42.95
CA LEU A 19 -1.24 -4.67 -42.30
C LEU A 19 -1.06 -6.04 -41.63
N PHE A 20 -0.59 -6.08 -40.39
CA PHE A 20 -0.61 -7.31 -39.59
C PHE A 20 -1.82 -7.29 -38.66
N ALA A 21 -2.74 -8.21 -38.96
CA ALA A 21 -3.98 -8.43 -38.26
C ALA A 21 -3.74 -8.63 -36.76
N VAL A 22 -4.49 -7.84 -35.99
CA VAL A 22 -4.66 -7.98 -34.56
C VAL A 22 -5.35 -9.34 -34.31
N SER A 23 -4.64 -10.32 -33.76
CA SER A 23 -5.30 -11.48 -33.15
C SER A 23 -5.65 -11.13 -31.72
N CYS A 24 -6.89 -10.70 -31.49
CA CYS A 24 -7.48 -10.72 -30.16
C CYS A 24 -7.54 -12.18 -29.68
N SER A 25 -6.62 -12.60 -28.79
CA SER A 25 -6.86 -13.78 -27.98
C SER A 25 -7.78 -13.38 -26.84
N THR A 26 -9.08 -13.39 -27.09
CA THR A 26 -10.07 -13.41 -26.01
C THR A 26 -10.03 -14.80 -25.40
N GLY A 27 -9.07 -15.04 -24.50
CA GLY A 27 -9.04 -16.21 -23.64
C GLY A 27 -10.19 -16.09 -22.65
N GLY A 28 -11.40 -16.43 -23.09
CA GLY A 28 -12.54 -16.56 -22.20
C GLY A 28 -12.23 -17.61 -21.16
N THR A 29 -12.25 -17.24 -19.89
CA THR A 29 -12.40 -18.19 -18.79
C THR A 29 -13.80 -18.77 -18.91
N GLY A 30 -13.96 -19.77 -19.79
CA GLY A 30 -15.17 -20.56 -19.84
C GLY A 30 -15.48 -21.05 -18.44
N THR A 31 -16.73 -20.90 -18.01
CA THR A 31 -17.23 -21.50 -16.78
C THR A 31 -16.89 -22.98 -16.82
N ARG A 32 -15.88 -23.38 -16.04
CA ARG A 32 -15.50 -24.77 -15.91
C ARG A 32 -16.63 -25.40 -15.11
N ASP A 33 -17.48 -26.13 -15.81
CA ASP A 33 -18.48 -26.99 -15.18
C ASP A 33 -17.70 -28.12 -14.50
N GLU A 34 -17.38 -27.94 -13.23
CA GLU A 34 -16.58 -28.89 -12.44
C GLU A 34 -17.32 -30.22 -12.19
N GLY A 35 -18.55 -30.39 -12.70
CA GLY A 35 -19.36 -31.57 -12.47
C GLY A 35 -19.63 -31.81 -10.98
N PRO A 36 -20.54 -32.73 -10.62
CA PRO A 36 -20.73 -33.08 -9.22
C PRO A 36 -19.44 -33.69 -8.67
N ALA A 37 -18.99 -33.18 -7.50
CA ALA A 37 -17.81 -33.67 -6.81
C ALA A 37 -17.87 -35.20 -6.65
N GLY A 38 -16.94 -35.90 -7.28
CA GLY A 38 -16.82 -37.35 -7.16
C GLY A 38 -16.57 -37.75 -5.70
N THR A 39 -17.40 -38.63 -5.16
CA THR A 39 -17.32 -39.13 -3.76
C THR A 39 -16.20 -40.16 -3.55
N GLN A 40 -15.07 -40.03 -4.25
CA GLN A 40 -13.95 -40.92 -4.03
C GLN A 40 -13.27 -40.60 -2.69
N PRO A 41 -12.97 -41.61 -1.84
CA PRO A 41 -12.24 -41.40 -0.61
C PRO A 41 -10.88 -40.77 -0.92
N VAL A 42 -10.66 -39.56 -0.42
CA VAL A 42 -9.36 -38.89 -0.54
C VAL A 42 -8.35 -39.72 0.23
N ALA A 43 -7.32 -40.24 -0.47
CA ALA A 43 -6.21 -40.90 0.19
C ALA A 43 -5.54 -39.89 1.14
N GLN A 44 -5.63 -40.13 2.45
CA GLN A 44 -4.93 -39.35 3.46
C GLN A 44 -3.43 -39.58 3.31
N VAL A 45 -2.78 -38.72 2.54
CA VAL A 45 -1.33 -38.56 2.62
C VAL A 45 -1.06 -37.92 3.98
N THR A 46 -0.56 -38.73 4.91
CA THR A 46 -0.10 -38.22 6.21
C THR A 46 1.19 -37.46 5.93
N PRO A 47 1.25 -36.14 6.12
CA PRO A 47 2.50 -35.41 5.97
C PRO A 47 3.49 -35.98 7.00
N SER A 48 4.61 -36.52 6.52
CA SER A 48 5.73 -36.85 7.42
C SER A 48 6.14 -35.56 8.13
N PRO A 49 6.31 -35.57 9.47
CA PRO A 49 6.69 -34.37 10.22
C PRO A 49 8.12 -34.01 9.86
N THR A 50 8.29 -33.22 8.81
CA THR A 50 9.53 -32.47 8.62
C THR A 50 9.52 -31.44 9.74
N ALA A 51 10.45 -31.58 10.69
CA ALA A 51 10.63 -30.60 11.75
C ALA A 51 10.69 -29.21 11.10
N PRO A 52 9.90 -28.22 11.55
CA PRO A 52 10.03 -26.87 11.04
C PRO A 52 11.49 -26.47 11.28
N SER A 53 12.22 -26.22 10.20
CA SER A 53 13.51 -25.54 10.30
C SER A 53 13.23 -24.28 11.08
N ALA A 54 13.76 -24.20 12.30
CA ALA A 54 13.62 -23.03 13.16
C ALA A 54 14.39 -21.90 12.47
N ALA A 55 13.76 -21.26 11.49
CA ALA A 55 14.15 -19.96 11.02
C ALA A 55 14.13 -19.09 12.27
N ARG A 56 15.32 -18.74 12.75
CA ARG A 56 15.49 -17.89 13.92
C ARG A 56 14.69 -16.63 13.64
N ALA A 57 13.57 -16.45 14.34
CA ALA A 57 12.72 -15.29 14.18
C ALA A 57 13.61 -14.06 14.33
N THR A 58 13.74 -13.27 13.28
CA THR A 58 14.46 -12.01 13.35
C THR A 58 13.82 -11.19 14.46
N PRO A 59 14.60 -10.68 15.44
CA PRO A 59 14.04 -9.89 16.52
C PRO A 59 13.16 -8.77 15.94
N ARG A 60 11.87 -8.80 16.28
CA ARG A 60 10.93 -7.79 15.83
C ARG A 60 11.19 -6.51 16.61
N VAL A 61 11.21 -5.39 15.92
CA VAL A 61 11.40 -4.07 16.52
C VAL A 61 10.20 -3.73 17.41
N ASP A 62 10.46 -3.10 18.56
CA ASP A 62 9.41 -2.49 19.37
C ASP A 62 8.91 -1.19 18.71
N ALA A 63 7.94 -1.33 17.80
CA ALA A 63 7.39 -0.21 17.04
C ALA A 63 6.72 0.84 17.95
N VAL A 64 6.05 0.42 19.02
CA VAL A 64 5.40 1.32 19.98
C VAL A 64 6.46 2.11 20.76
N GLY A 65 7.52 1.44 21.20
CA GLY A 65 8.67 2.07 21.84
C GLY A 65 9.34 3.10 20.94
N LEU A 66 9.55 2.78 19.66
CA LEU A 66 10.08 3.73 18.67
C LEU A 66 9.22 4.98 18.56
N LEU A 67 7.91 4.82 18.30
CA LEU A 67 6.99 5.94 18.13
C LEU A 67 6.89 6.83 19.38
N LYS A 68 6.92 6.23 20.58
CA LYS A 68 6.85 6.99 21.84
C LYS A 68 8.13 7.76 22.13
N ALA A 69 9.29 7.24 21.74
CA ALA A 69 10.59 7.88 21.94
C ALA A 69 10.93 8.92 20.87
N ASP A 70 10.29 8.84 19.70
CA ASP A 70 10.57 9.69 18.55
C ASP A 70 9.89 11.06 18.68
N SER A 71 10.71 12.12 18.66
CA SER A 71 10.25 13.51 18.75
C SER A 71 9.58 14.00 17.46
N ALA A 72 9.81 13.34 16.33
CA ALA A 72 9.18 13.68 15.05
C ALA A 72 7.71 13.24 14.99
N VAL A 73 7.29 12.30 15.85
CA VAL A 73 5.89 11.91 16.00
C VAL A 73 5.14 13.05 16.71
N SER A 74 3.94 13.42 16.26
CA SER A 74 3.19 14.47 16.96
C SER A 74 2.75 14.02 18.35
N GLU A 75 2.55 15.00 19.24
CA GLU A 75 1.98 14.75 20.56
C GLU A 75 0.59 14.12 20.49
N ARG A 76 -0.19 14.44 19.46
CA ARG A 76 -1.51 13.86 19.23
C ARG A 76 -1.40 12.35 19.00
N VAL A 77 -0.58 11.94 18.04
CA VAL A 77 -0.38 10.52 17.74
C VAL A 77 0.22 9.80 18.95
N ARG A 78 1.22 10.36 19.63
CA ARG A 78 1.81 9.72 20.82
C ARG A 78 0.82 9.55 21.97
N THR A 79 -0.05 10.53 22.21
CA THR A 79 -1.09 10.48 23.25
C THR A 79 -2.18 9.46 22.92
N ASP A 80 -2.57 9.40 21.65
CA ASP A 80 -3.60 8.46 21.18
C ASP A 80 -3.07 7.04 20.98
N LEU A 81 -1.75 6.85 20.89
CA LEU A 81 -1.09 5.55 20.82
C LEU A 81 -1.15 4.83 22.17
N ARG A 82 -2.30 4.20 22.41
CA ARG A 82 -2.61 3.34 23.56
C ARG A 82 -3.10 1.97 23.07
N PRO A 83 -3.07 0.93 23.93
CA PRO A 83 -3.67 -0.34 23.58
C PRO A 83 -5.17 -0.19 23.29
N CYS A 84 -5.64 -0.86 22.24
CA CYS A 84 -7.04 -0.93 21.84
C CYS A 84 -7.81 -2.00 22.63
N THR A 85 -7.17 -3.14 22.87
CA THR A 85 -7.72 -4.26 23.64
C THR A 85 -6.57 -4.99 24.32
N GLY A 86 -6.63 -5.11 25.64
CA GLY A 86 -5.51 -5.67 26.42
C GLY A 86 -4.22 -4.88 26.18
N ASP A 87 -3.21 -5.56 25.63
CA ASP A 87 -1.89 -5.00 25.30
C ASP A 87 -1.68 -4.76 23.79
N GLU A 88 -2.73 -4.94 22.97
CA GLU A 88 -2.64 -4.79 21.52
C GLU A 88 -2.77 -3.32 21.10
N TYR A 89 -1.75 -2.78 20.44
CA TYR A 89 -1.73 -1.43 19.90
C TYR A 89 -2.22 -1.41 18.44
N PRO A 90 -2.81 -0.29 17.96
CA PRO A 90 -3.28 -0.17 16.58
C PRO A 90 -2.11 0.19 15.66
N VAL A 91 -1.08 -0.65 15.66
CA VAL A 91 0.15 -0.44 14.88
C VAL A 91 0.38 -1.63 13.98
N ASP A 92 0.61 -1.35 12.71
CA ASP A 92 1.08 -2.34 11.75
C ASP A 92 2.53 -2.05 11.36
N THR A 93 3.29 -3.11 11.08
CA THR A 93 4.73 -3.04 10.84
C THR A 93 5.15 -3.92 9.67
N SER A 94 5.66 -3.28 8.63
CA SER A 94 6.24 -3.92 7.45
C SER A 94 7.76 -3.74 7.42
N TYR A 95 8.48 -4.74 6.92
CA TYR A 95 9.95 -4.74 6.83
C TYR A 95 10.37 -4.87 5.37
N GLY A 96 11.36 -4.09 4.93
CA GLY A 96 11.88 -4.17 3.57
C GLY A 96 13.11 -3.30 3.35
N THR A 97 13.66 -3.33 2.14
CA THR A 97 14.83 -2.51 1.78
C THR A 97 14.35 -1.26 1.04
N LEU A 98 14.30 -0.13 1.74
CA LEU A 98 13.94 1.18 1.19
C LEU A 98 15.18 2.08 1.07
N THR A 99 16.10 2.02 2.04
CA THR A 99 17.23 2.96 2.15
C THR A 99 18.57 2.37 1.72
N GLY A 100 18.56 1.14 1.18
CA GLY A 100 19.76 0.41 0.74
C GLY A 100 20.70 0.00 1.89
N GLY A 101 20.22 0.03 3.14
CA GLY A 101 20.98 -0.41 4.31
C GLY A 101 21.19 -1.94 4.37
N PRO A 102 22.13 -2.41 5.21
CA PRO A 102 22.41 -3.84 5.38
C PRO A 102 21.32 -4.59 6.16
N SER A 103 20.46 -3.87 6.86
CA SER A 103 19.32 -4.39 7.61
C SER A 103 18.03 -3.80 7.04
N ALA A 104 16.92 -4.52 7.20
CA ALA A 104 15.62 -4.05 6.72
C ALA A 104 15.21 -2.75 7.42
N ASP A 105 14.73 -1.80 6.64
CA ASP A 105 13.97 -0.65 7.11
C ASP A 105 12.59 -1.11 7.61
N VAL A 106 11.99 -0.30 8.47
CA VAL A 106 10.71 -0.60 9.11
C VAL A 106 9.71 0.48 8.75
N VAL A 107 8.63 0.10 8.08
CA VAL A 107 7.46 0.97 7.88
C VAL A 107 6.49 0.69 9.02
N VAL A 108 6.13 1.73 9.76
CA VAL A 108 5.20 1.67 10.88
C VAL A 108 3.97 2.50 10.54
N ASN A 109 2.80 1.86 10.52
CA ASN A 109 1.51 2.53 10.33
C ASN A 109 0.77 2.58 11.66
N VAL A 110 0.33 3.76 12.08
CA VAL A 110 -0.53 3.95 13.25
C VAL A 110 -1.96 4.12 12.76
N MET A 111 -2.89 3.41 13.39
CA MET A 111 -4.30 3.40 13.03
C MET A 111 -5.14 3.79 14.25
N THR A 112 -6.41 4.08 14.02
CA THR A 112 -7.42 4.16 15.07
C THR A 112 -7.82 2.77 15.56
N CYS A 113 -8.17 2.65 16.85
CA CYS A 113 -8.53 1.37 17.45
C CYS A 113 -9.86 0.77 16.94
N GLY A 114 -10.81 1.61 16.54
CA GLY A 114 -12.18 1.15 16.23
C GLY A 114 -12.37 0.74 14.78
N ASP A 115 -11.94 1.60 13.87
CA ASP A 115 -12.17 1.51 12.43
C ASP A 115 -10.88 1.26 11.63
N SER A 116 -9.74 1.08 12.31
CA SER A 116 -8.43 0.81 11.70
C SER A 116 -8.05 1.83 10.62
N VAL A 117 -8.52 3.07 10.76
CA VAL A 117 -8.21 4.16 9.86
C VAL A 117 -6.81 4.66 10.19
N GLY A 118 -5.93 4.65 9.20
CA GLY A 118 -4.56 5.13 9.36
C GLY A 118 -4.51 6.62 9.71
N VAL A 119 -3.66 6.98 10.66
CA VAL A 119 -3.45 8.36 11.13
C VAL A 119 -2.00 8.81 11.04
N GLY A 120 -1.09 7.87 10.78
CA GLY A 120 0.32 8.18 10.55
C GLY A 120 1.08 7.01 9.93
N THR A 121 2.07 7.36 9.11
CA THR A 121 3.01 6.44 8.48
C THR A 121 4.43 6.95 8.73
N TYR A 122 5.29 6.06 9.20
CA TYR A 122 6.67 6.37 9.56
C TYR A 122 7.63 5.36 8.93
N VAL A 123 8.81 5.80 8.51
CA VAL A 123 9.89 4.90 8.08
C VAL A 123 11.08 5.05 9.01
N TYR A 124 11.48 3.94 9.59
CA TYR A 124 12.62 3.82 10.48
C TYR A 124 13.75 3.03 9.82
N ARG A 125 14.90 3.69 9.68
CA ARG A 125 16.13 3.12 9.13
C ARG A 125 17.04 2.62 10.25
N PRO A 126 17.57 1.39 10.18
CA PRO A 126 18.52 0.89 11.17
C PRO A 126 19.85 1.64 11.12
N ARG A 127 20.43 1.87 12.30
CA ARG A 127 21.75 2.48 12.52
C ARG A 127 22.80 1.44 12.89
N PRO A 128 24.11 1.74 12.71
CA PRO A 128 25.19 0.82 13.08
C PRO A 128 25.25 0.47 14.57
N ASP A 129 24.72 1.33 15.43
CA ASP A 129 24.66 1.14 16.89
C ASP A 129 23.46 0.28 17.35
N GLY A 130 22.66 -0.23 16.41
CA GLY A 130 21.47 -1.04 16.67
C GLY A 130 20.20 -0.23 16.95
N THR A 131 20.28 1.11 16.93
CA THR A 131 19.10 1.97 17.03
C THR A 131 18.42 2.16 15.67
N TYR A 132 17.27 2.81 15.67
CA TYR A 132 16.56 3.20 14.45
C TYR A 132 16.42 4.72 14.39
N GLU A 133 16.64 5.28 13.20
CA GLU A 133 16.39 6.68 12.88
C GLU A 133 15.09 6.81 12.08
N ASN A 134 14.23 7.76 12.44
CA ASN A 134 13.12 8.17 11.58
C ASN A 134 13.64 8.97 10.38
N VAL A 135 13.30 8.49 9.18
CA VAL A 135 13.70 9.11 7.90
C VAL A 135 12.51 9.53 7.03
N PHE A 136 11.28 9.32 7.51
CA PHE A 136 10.04 9.70 6.85
C PHE A 136 8.89 9.74 7.86
N THR A 137 8.06 10.79 7.78
CA THR A 137 6.85 10.95 8.58
C THR A 137 5.76 11.58 7.72
N ILE A 138 4.58 10.98 7.72
CA ILE A 138 3.34 11.62 7.30
C ILE A 138 2.28 11.34 8.36
N GLU A 139 1.65 12.38 8.87
CA GLU A 139 0.55 12.29 9.83
C GLU A 139 -0.67 13.03 9.30
N GLN A 140 -1.60 12.27 8.73
CA GLN A 140 -2.87 12.80 8.24
C GLN A 140 -3.94 11.71 8.27
N PRO A 141 -5.23 12.06 8.30
CA PRO A 141 -6.30 11.08 8.29
C PRO A 141 -6.26 10.18 7.06
N ALA A 142 -6.57 8.91 7.26
CA ALA A 142 -6.68 7.86 6.26
C ALA A 142 -5.40 7.63 5.42
N VAL A 143 -4.23 7.88 6.02
CA VAL A 143 -2.93 7.59 5.41
C VAL A 143 -2.46 6.17 5.73
N TYR A 144 -1.88 5.47 4.76
CA TYR A 144 -1.28 4.16 4.98
C TYR A 144 -0.09 3.95 4.02
N GLY A 145 1.03 3.49 4.57
CA GLY A 145 2.27 3.25 3.83
C GLY A 145 2.53 1.79 3.59
N THR A 146 2.98 1.47 2.37
CA THR A 146 3.37 0.13 1.94
C THR A 146 4.74 0.16 1.27
N ILE A 147 5.39 -0.99 1.19
CA ILE A 147 6.65 -1.17 0.47
C ILE A 147 6.33 -1.83 -0.87
N ASP A 148 6.64 -1.16 -1.98
CA ASP A 148 6.53 -1.73 -3.33
C ASP A 148 7.87 -1.61 -4.07
N ARG A 149 8.47 -2.75 -4.42
CA ARG A 149 9.75 -2.82 -5.19
C ARG A 149 10.89 -1.92 -4.68
N GLY A 150 10.94 -1.64 -3.38
CA GLY A 150 11.98 -0.80 -2.76
C GLY A 150 11.62 0.68 -2.66
N ASP A 151 10.44 1.06 -3.12
CA ASP A 151 9.83 2.37 -2.90
C ASP A 151 8.82 2.32 -1.75
N LEU A 152 8.63 3.47 -1.12
CA LEU A 152 7.55 3.68 -0.17
C LEU A 152 6.34 4.20 -0.94
N VAL A 153 5.25 3.44 -0.97
CA VAL A 153 3.98 3.86 -1.56
C VAL A 153 3.03 4.26 -0.45
N VAL A 154 2.67 5.54 -0.42
CA VAL A 154 1.73 6.11 0.56
C VAL A 154 0.40 6.31 -0.13
N THR A 155 -0.64 5.65 0.38
CA THR A 155 -2.01 5.85 -0.05
C THR A 155 -2.75 6.68 0.99
N THR A 156 -3.43 7.73 0.56
CA THR A 156 -4.33 8.53 1.39
C THR A 156 -5.72 8.48 0.79
N GLN A 157 -6.71 8.03 1.56
CA GLN A 157 -8.10 8.08 1.10
C GLN A 157 -8.62 9.52 1.12
N VAL A 158 -9.35 9.90 0.07
CA VAL A 158 -9.93 11.24 -0.10
C VAL A 158 -11.43 11.19 0.16
N TYR A 159 -11.88 12.07 1.06
CA TYR A 159 -13.28 12.17 1.47
C TYR A 159 -13.89 13.51 1.05
N GLY A 160 -15.01 13.43 0.35
CA GLY A 160 -15.91 14.54 0.08
C GLY A 160 -16.78 14.86 1.29
N LYS A 161 -17.44 16.03 1.27
CA LYS A 161 -18.21 16.56 2.42
C LYS A 161 -19.32 15.66 2.95
N LYS A 162 -19.79 14.69 2.16
CA LYS A 162 -20.92 13.79 2.50
C LYS A 162 -20.49 12.33 2.49
N ASP A 163 -19.20 12.05 2.48
CA ASP A 163 -18.71 10.69 2.50
C ASP A 163 -18.81 10.12 3.91
N ALA A 164 -19.28 8.88 4.00
CA ALA A 164 -19.15 8.11 5.22
C ALA A 164 -17.70 7.59 5.30
N VAL A 165 -17.22 7.32 6.52
CA VAL A 165 -15.87 6.76 6.75
C VAL A 165 -15.63 5.47 5.96
N ALA A 166 -16.66 4.64 5.77
CA ALA A 166 -16.53 3.41 5.00
C ALA A 166 -16.47 3.61 3.47
N TYR A 167 -16.78 4.81 2.97
CA TYR A 167 -16.98 5.08 1.54
C TYR A 167 -16.27 6.38 1.10
N PRO A 168 -14.93 6.37 0.98
CA PRO A 168 -14.20 7.49 0.38
C PRO A 168 -14.63 7.72 -1.07
N SER A 169 -14.51 8.97 -1.53
CA SER A 169 -14.80 9.35 -2.93
C SER A 169 -13.58 9.29 -3.83
N GLY A 170 -12.40 9.08 -3.28
CA GLY A 170 -11.19 8.88 -4.05
C GLY A 170 -10.02 8.47 -3.18
N GLU A 171 -8.84 8.48 -3.78
CA GLU A 171 -7.57 8.26 -3.11
C GLU A 171 -6.45 9.01 -3.83
N GLU A 172 -5.41 9.31 -3.07
CA GLU A 172 -4.15 9.81 -3.58
C GLU A 172 -3.06 8.77 -3.26
N VAL A 173 -2.37 8.30 -4.29
CA VAL A 173 -1.28 7.33 -4.20
C VAL A 173 0.01 8.03 -4.58
N ILE A 174 0.94 8.16 -3.64
CA ILE A 174 2.22 8.84 -3.84
C ILE A 174 3.33 7.81 -3.67
N THR A 175 4.18 7.69 -4.69
CA THR A 175 5.37 6.84 -4.64
C THR A 175 6.57 7.68 -4.25
N TYR A 176 7.26 7.29 -3.18
CA TYR A 176 8.47 7.92 -2.70
C TYR A 176 9.68 7.00 -2.88
N HIS A 177 10.74 7.55 -3.47
CA HIS A 177 12.03 6.87 -3.61
C HIS A 177 13.07 7.50 -2.70
N TRP A 178 13.89 6.65 -2.07
CA TRP A 178 15.02 7.08 -1.28
C TRP A 178 16.21 7.44 -2.18
N ALA A 179 16.65 8.70 -2.14
CA ALA A 179 17.85 9.13 -2.85
C ALA A 179 18.69 10.06 -1.97
N ASN A 180 20.02 9.86 -2.01
CA ASN A 180 21.04 10.57 -1.23
C ASN A 180 20.87 10.37 0.28
N THR A 181 19.85 10.99 0.87
CA THR A 181 19.59 11.03 2.32
C THR A 181 18.12 11.26 2.69
N ARG A 182 17.20 11.20 1.73
CA ARG A 182 15.78 11.45 1.98
C ARG A 182 14.89 10.73 0.99
N PHE A 183 13.64 10.50 1.38
CA PHE A 183 12.59 10.18 0.44
C PHE A 183 12.22 11.42 -0.39
N SER A 184 12.02 11.20 -1.68
CA SER A 184 11.51 12.18 -2.62
C SER A 184 10.36 11.56 -3.39
N GLU A 185 9.29 12.33 -3.57
CA GLU A 185 8.19 11.93 -4.43
C GLU A 185 8.70 11.70 -5.85
N GLN A 186 8.41 10.52 -6.38
CA GLN A 186 8.69 10.12 -7.76
C GLN A 186 7.45 10.24 -8.63
N ASP A 187 6.31 9.84 -8.08
CA ASP A 187 5.04 9.79 -8.79
C ASP A 187 3.87 10.04 -7.85
N ARG A 188 2.78 10.56 -8.42
CA ARG A 188 1.52 10.83 -7.73
C ARG A 188 0.36 10.54 -8.65
N VAL A 189 -0.55 9.69 -8.19
CA VAL A 189 -1.79 9.36 -8.87
C VAL A 189 -2.95 9.75 -7.98
N HIS A 190 -3.89 10.52 -8.52
CA HIS A 190 -5.18 10.79 -7.90
C HIS A 190 -6.26 9.98 -8.62
N ASN A 191 -7.01 9.19 -7.85
CA ASN A 191 -8.11 8.38 -8.36
C ASN A 191 -9.42 8.90 -7.77
N ASP A 192 -10.42 9.13 -8.63
CA ASP A 192 -11.78 9.36 -8.20
C ASP A 192 -12.57 8.05 -8.30
N PHE A 193 -13.24 7.67 -7.21
CA PHE A 193 -14.12 6.52 -7.19
C PHE A 193 -15.51 6.95 -7.69
N ASN A 194 -15.91 6.44 -8.86
CA ASN A 194 -17.26 6.63 -9.37
C ASN A 194 -18.28 6.00 -8.41
N ARG A 195 -19.27 6.76 -7.95
CA ARG A 195 -20.40 6.27 -7.14
C ARG A 195 -21.40 5.44 -7.97
N ALA A 196 -20.93 4.60 -8.88
CA ALA A 196 -21.76 3.73 -9.71
C ALA A 196 -22.14 2.44 -8.96
N VAL A 197 -22.66 2.58 -7.74
CA VAL A 197 -23.40 1.52 -7.04
C VAL A 197 -24.63 2.16 -6.39
N GLY A 198 -25.75 2.07 -7.11
CA GLY A 198 -27.09 2.34 -6.60
C GLY A 198 -27.40 3.79 -6.22
N ALA A 199 -27.82 4.59 -7.20
CA ALA A 199 -28.92 5.52 -6.94
C ALA A 199 -30.18 4.68 -6.68
N GLY A 200 -30.24 4.06 -5.52
CA GLY A 200 -31.45 3.62 -4.88
C GLY A 200 -31.57 4.48 -3.64
N ASP A 201 -32.67 5.20 -3.53
CA ASP A 201 -33.03 6.01 -2.39
C ASP A 201 -33.19 5.10 -1.16
N GLY A 202 -32.07 4.67 -0.60
CA GLY A 202 -32.00 3.94 0.65
C GLY A 202 -31.90 4.97 1.76
N GLU A 203 -33.05 5.37 2.27
CA GLU A 203 -33.19 6.01 3.58
C GLU A 203 -32.27 5.29 4.56
N PHE A 204 -31.21 5.96 5.04
CA PHE A 204 -30.46 5.46 6.18
C PHE A 204 -31.43 5.43 7.35
N PRO A 205 -31.69 4.27 7.99
CA PRO A 205 -32.61 4.23 9.12
C PRO A 205 -32.10 5.16 10.21
N GLU A 206 -32.91 6.15 10.60
CA GLU A 206 -32.60 6.99 11.76
C GLU A 206 -32.40 6.11 12.99
N PRO A 207 -31.44 6.45 13.88
CA PRO A 207 -31.27 5.75 15.14
C PRO A 207 -32.59 5.79 15.92
N ALA A 208 -33.18 4.62 16.19
CA ALA A 208 -34.36 4.53 17.03
C ALA A 208 -34.02 5.04 18.43
N GLU A 209 -34.78 6.04 18.91
CA GLU A 209 -34.66 6.49 20.29
C GLU A 209 -34.93 5.31 21.26
N PRO A 210 -34.13 5.16 22.32
CA PRO A 210 -34.34 4.07 23.27
C PRO A 210 -35.68 4.27 23.99
N THR A 211 -36.56 3.29 23.87
CA THR A 211 -37.81 3.25 24.64
C THR A 211 -37.50 3.25 26.13
N ARG A 212 -37.90 4.33 26.80
CA ARG A 212 -37.85 4.49 28.25
C ARG A 212 -38.90 3.59 28.89
N ASN A 213 -38.45 2.62 29.68
CA ASN A 213 -39.28 1.89 30.65
C ASN A 213 -39.20 2.58 32.01
#